data_AF-A0A0F3GTB6-F1
#
_entry.id   AF-A0A0F3GTB6-F1
#
_cell.length_a   1.000
_cell.length_b   1.000
_cell.length_c   1.000
_cell.angle_alpha   90.00
_cell.angle_beta   90.00
_cell.angle_gamma   90.00
#
_symmetry.space_group_name_H-M   'P 1'
#
loop_
_entity.id
_entity.type
_entity.pdbx_description
1 polymer ?
#
loop_
_entity_poly.entity_id
_entity_poly.type
_entity_poly.pdbx_seq_one_letter_code
_entity_poly.pdbx_strand_id
1 'polypeptide(L)'
;MSKDNIGSELFALTLDIVAGMSPADNVGDVLRRLTGSSFFRDGYAPMAFIALCRAEPGQFPEHLALLRGNFTKLHEKTGTKNAYLTARRFAHYVDMSIIANNIERCSFVRDINDLTTDNWLGKALFVGEKASLALQKQRNVFKIARIDRKKKGRFFEVRSVSLDSYYDLDDFLDSCIEANMPDTINKILEELDNLPNKIIGKSNTSANKEYYINQKTKVSDNMRLILVYFDKDTPSTKARHP
;
A
#
# COMPACT_ATOMS: atom_id res chain seq x y z
N MET A 1 9.57 -2.30 35.00
CA MET A 1 9.15 -3.12 33.84
C MET A 1 7.92 -3.90 34.25
N SER A 2 6.80 -3.76 33.55
CA SER A 2 5.60 -4.57 33.83
C SER A 2 5.80 -6.00 33.35
N LYS A 3 5.21 -6.99 34.02
CA LYS A 3 5.29 -8.41 33.66
C LYS A 3 4.83 -8.70 32.22
N ASP A 4 3.93 -7.87 31.67
CA ASP A 4 3.46 -7.97 30.29
C ASP A 4 4.56 -7.72 29.25
N ASN A 5 5.60 -6.94 29.59
CA ASN A 5 6.65 -6.59 28.64
C ASN A 5 7.60 -7.75 28.38
N ILE A 6 7.93 -8.52 29.42
CA ILE A 6 8.80 -9.71 29.31
C ILE A 6 8.12 -10.80 28.47
N GLY A 7 6.81 -11.03 28.67
CA GLY A 7 6.05 -11.99 27.86
C GLY A 7 6.02 -11.63 26.38
N SER A 8 5.90 -10.34 26.07
CA SER A 8 5.97 -9.82 24.69
C SER A 8 7.33 -10.05 24.04
N GLU A 9 8.41 -9.76 24.77
CA GLU A 9 9.78 -9.94 24.28
C GLU A 9 10.11 -11.42 24.02
N LEU A 10 9.73 -12.31 24.94
CA LEU A 10 9.94 -13.75 24.78
C LEU A 10 9.14 -14.33 23.61
N PHE A 11 7.89 -13.88 23.42
CA PHE A 11 7.08 -14.33 22.30
C PHE A 11 7.65 -13.84 20.96
N ALA A 12 8.06 -12.56 20.89
CA ALA A 12 8.72 -12.02 19.70
C ALA A 12 10.03 -12.76 19.37
N LEU A 13 10.85 -13.05 20.37
CA LEU A 13 12.07 -13.84 20.22
C LEU A 13 11.76 -15.26 19.73
N THR A 14 10.71 -15.89 20.26
CA THR A 14 10.29 -17.24 19.84
C THR A 14 9.90 -17.25 18.36
N LEU A 15 9.07 -16.29 17.93
CA LEU A 15 8.68 -16.15 16.52
C LEU A 15 9.90 -15.93 15.61
N ASP A 16 10.85 -15.10 16.05
CA ASP A 16 12.07 -14.81 15.29
C ASP A 16 12.98 -16.03 15.14
N ILE A 17 13.18 -16.79 16.23
CA ILE A 17 13.94 -18.04 16.23
C ILE A 17 13.29 -19.07 15.29
N VAL A 18 11.97 -19.29 15.44
CA VAL A 18 11.24 -20.26 14.61
C VAL A 18 11.30 -19.85 13.13
N ALA A 19 11.09 -18.57 12.81
CA ALA A 19 11.24 -18.08 11.43
C ALA A 19 12.67 -18.25 10.89
N GLY A 20 13.68 -18.14 11.75
CA GLY A 20 15.09 -18.38 11.43
C GLY A 20 15.41 -19.84 11.06
N MET A 21 14.52 -20.79 11.34
CA MET A 21 14.67 -22.20 10.96
C MET A 21 14.19 -22.51 9.54
N SER A 22 13.62 -21.52 8.84
CA SER A 22 13.25 -21.66 7.42
C SER A 22 14.51 -21.97 6.58
N PRO A 23 14.46 -22.90 5.60
CA PRO A 23 13.26 -23.47 4.97
C PRO A 23 12.84 -24.86 5.47
N ALA A 24 13.03 -25.21 6.75
CA ALA A 24 12.56 -26.50 7.25
C ALA A 24 11.03 -26.68 7.04
N ASP A 25 10.62 -27.90 6.68
CA ASP A 25 9.31 -28.22 6.07
C ASP A 25 8.06 -27.91 6.94
N ASN A 26 8.23 -27.53 8.21
CA ASN A 26 7.15 -27.32 9.16
C ASN A 26 7.12 -25.91 9.80
N VAL A 27 8.02 -25.02 9.41
CA VAL A 27 8.16 -23.70 10.07
C VAL A 27 6.87 -22.89 9.96
N GLY A 28 6.25 -22.82 8.77
CA GLY A 28 4.99 -22.12 8.55
C GLY A 28 3.86 -22.64 9.46
N ASP A 29 3.75 -23.96 9.61
CA ASP A 29 2.74 -24.60 10.45
C ASP A 29 2.95 -24.36 11.93
N VAL A 30 4.20 -24.38 12.40
CA VAL A 30 4.54 -24.03 13.79
C VAL A 30 4.17 -22.57 14.06
N LEU A 31 4.51 -21.64 13.17
CA LEU A 31 4.16 -20.23 13.30
C LEU A 31 2.64 -20.03 13.34
N ARG A 32 1.90 -20.69 12.44
CA ARG A 32 0.42 -20.66 12.44
C ARG A 32 -0.18 -21.18 13.75
N ARG A 33 0.35 -22.28 14.30
CA ARG A 33 -0.07 -22.82 15.61
C ARG A 33 0.21 -21.84 16.75
N LEU A 34 1.35 -21.16 16.75
CA LEU A 34 1.68 -20.14 17.74
C LEU A 34 0.72 -18.95 17.67
N THR A 35 0.37 -18.50 16.46
CA THR A 35 -0.61 -17.41 16.26
C THR A 35 -2.04 -17.80 16.64
N GLY A 36 -2.40 -19.08 16.50
CA GLY A 36 -3.70 -19.60 16.92
C GLY A 36 -3.80 -19.97 18.40
N SER A 37 -2.72 -19.81 19.17
CA SER A 37 -2.70 -20.19 20.59
C SER A 37 -3.54 -19.24 21.46
N SER A 38 -4.06 -19.75 22.57
CA SER A 38 -4.81 -18.97 23.56
C SER A 38 -3.98 -17.86 24.24
N PHE A 39 -2.66 -17.92 24.13
CA PHE A 39 -1.73 -16.92 24.67
C PHE A 39 -1.39 -15.81 23.67
N PHE A 40 -1.83 -15.93 22.42
CA PHE A 40 -1.57 -14.94 21.39
C PHE A 40 -2.34 -13.64 21.67
N ARG A 41 -1.61 -12.54 21.81
CA ARG A 41 -2.17 -11.19 22.01
C ARG A 41 -2.04 -10.37 20.73
N ASP A 42 -2.97 -9.45 20.52
CA ASP A 42 -3.00 -8.54 19.35
C ASP A 42 -1.71 -7.73 19.17
N GLY A 43 -1.03 -7.37 20.27
CA GLY A 43 0.29 -6.71 20.23
C GLY A 43 1.40 -7.52 19.53
N TYR A 44 1.22 -8.84 19.36
CA TYR A 44 2.20 -9.71 18.71
C TYR A 44 2.00 -9.83 17.20
N ALA A 45 0.87 -9.33 16.67
CA ALA A 45 0.53 -9.44 15.25
C ALA A 45 1.62 -8.91 14.30
N PRO A 46 2.28 -7.75 14.56
CA PRO A 46 3.36 -7.28 13.70
C PRO A 46 4.52 -8.27 13.56
N MET A 47 4.95 -8.89 14.68
CA MET A 47 6.10 -9.81 14.65
C MET A 47 5.70 -11.16 14.05
N ALA A 48 4.49 -11.64 14.35
CA ALA A 48 3.95 -12.85 13.74
C ALA A 48 3.83 -12.71 12.22
N PHE A 49 3.33 -11.58 11.75
CA PHE A 49 3.22 -11.30 10.32
C PHE A 49 4.57 -11.32 9.62
N ILE A 50 5.59 -10.68 10.20
CA ILE A 50 6.96 -10.68 9.66
C ILE A 50 7.55 -12.10 9.67
N ALA A 51 7.36 -12.86 10.76
CA ALA A 51 7.85 -14.23 10.89
C ALA A 51 7.23 -15.16 9.82
N LEU A 52 5.91 -15.10 9.66
CA LEU A 52 5.17 -15.84 8.63
C LEU A 52 5.63 -15.47 7.22
N CYS A 53 5.80 -14.17 6.94
CA CYS A 53 6.28 -13.71 5.63
C CYS A 53 7.74 -14.06 5.36
N ARG A 54 8.58 -14.26 6.39
CA ARG A 54 9.96 -14.77 6.21
C ARG A 54 9.99 -16.26 5.92
N ALA A 55 9.08 -17.02 6.53
CA ALA A 55 8.95 -18.46 6.30
C ALA A 55 8.33 -18.76 4.92
N GLU A 56 7.23 -18.08 4.60
CA GLU A 56 6.42 -18.32 3.40
C GLU A 56 6.05 -16.98 2.72
N PRO A 57 6.99 -16.30 2.06
CA PRO A 57 6.76 -14.97 1.48
C PRO A 57 5.60 -14.91 0.48
N GLY A 58 5.39 -16.00 -0.28
CA GLY A 58 4.33 -16.08 -1.30
C GLY A 58 2.91 -16.16 -0.73
N GLN A 59 2.75 -16.41 0.57
CA GLN A 59 1.45 -16.50 1.25
C GLN A 59 1.12 -15.22 2.04
N PHE A 60 1.73 -14.09 1.70
CA PHE A 60 1.52 -12.87 2.47
C PHE A 60 0.03 -12.43 2.56
N PRO A 61 -0.81 -12.54 1.51
CA PRO A 61 -2.23 -12.17 1.63
C PRO A 61 -2.95 -13.06 2.65
N GLU A 62 -2.64 -14.35 2.66
CA GLU A 62 -3.17 -15.32 3.61
C GLU A 62 -2.72 -15.02 5.04
N HIS A 63 -1.46 -14.61 5.23
CA HIS A 63 -0.93 -14.20 6.53
C HIS A 63 -1.59 -12.92 7.05
N LEU A 64 -1.91 -11.97 6.16
CA LEU A 64 -2.71 -10.79 6.52
C LEU A 64 -4.12 -11.17 6.92
N ALA A 65 -4.79 -12.00 6.13
CA ALA A 65 -6.13 -12.47 6.43
C ALA A 65 -6.20 -13.19 7.78
N LEU A 66 -5.20 -14.04 8.08
CA LEU A 66 -5.08 -14.74 9.36
C LEU A 66 -5.00 -13.77 10.56
N LEU A 67 -4.26 -12.67 10.41
CA LEU A 67 -3.98 -11.73 11.49
C LEU A 67 -4.89 -10.49 11.47
N ARG A 68 -5.82 -10.38 10.53
CA ARG A 68 -6.63 -9.17 10.30
C ARG A 68 -7.36 -8.73 11.57
N GLY A 69 -8.06 -9.65 12.22
CA GLY A 69 -8.76 -9.35 13.47
C GLY A 69 -7.84 -8.89 14.61
N ASN A 70 -6.58 -9.35 14.63
CA ASN A 70 -5.58 -8.90 15.59
C ASN A 70 -5.06 -7.50 15.25
N PHE A 71 -4.81 -7.20 13.97
CA PHE A 71 -4.42 -5.87 13.54
C PHE A 71 -5.52 -4.83 13.79
N THR A 72 -6.78 -5.15 13.50
CA THR A 72 -7.92 -4.27 13.80
C THR A 72 -7.95 -3.92 15.29
N LYS A 73 -7.93 -4.93 16.18
CA LYS A 73 -7.89 -4.71 17.65
C LYS A 73 -6.66 -3.93 18.11
N LEU A 74 -5.48 -4.20 17.54
CA LEU A 74 -4.25 -3.49 17.87
C LEU A 74 -4.36 -2.00 17.50
N HIS A 75 -4.87 -1.71 16.30
CA HIS A 75 -4.99 -0.35 15.79
C HIS A 75 -6.13 0.43 16.46
N GLU A 76 -7.20 -0.23 16.90
CA GLU A 76 -8.21 0.38 17.76
C GLU A 76 -7.61 0.84 19.10
N LYS A 77 -6.71 0.05 19.70
CA LYS A 77 -6.08 0.38 21.00
C LYS A 77 -4.97 1.42 20.89
N THR A 78 -4.17 1.37 19.84
CA THR A 78 -2.88 2.09 19.76
C THR A 78 -2.78 3.08 18.59
N GLY A 79 -3.78 3.08 17.70
CA GLY A 79 -3.75 3.79 16.43
C GLY A 79 -2.83 3.13 15.39
N THR A 80 -2.73 3.76 14.22
CA THR A 80 -1.90 3.30 13.09
C THR A 80 -0.54 3.98 13.01
N LYS A 81 -0.20 4.84 13.99
CA LYS A 81 1.05 5.61 13.96
C LYS A 81 2.30 4.74 13.87
N ASN A 82 2.28 3.52 14.40
CA ASN A 82 3.42 2.59 14.35
C ASN A 82 3.35 1.60 13.17
N ALA A 83 2.30 1.64 12.35
CA ALA A 83 2.14 0.74 11.21
C ALA A 83 3.29 0.87 10.19
N TYR A 84 3.86 2.06 10.02
CA TYR A 84 5.02 2.27 9.13
C TYR A 84 6.26 1.46 9.57
N LEU A 85 6.46 1.20 10.87
CA LEU A 85 7.59 0.39 11.34
C LEU A 85 7.40 -1.08 10.92
N THR A 86 6.18 -1.60 11.07
CA THR A 86 5.81 -2.93 10.62
C THR A 86 5.95 -3.04 9.10
N ALA A 87 5.36 -2.10 8.36
CA ALA A 87 5.43 -2.04 6.89
C ALA A 87 6.87 -1.93 6.39
N ARG A 88 7.71 -1.13 7.05
CA ARG A 88 9.14 -1.00 6.72
C ARG A 88 9.92 -2.29 6.93
N ARG A 89 9.70 -2.97 8.06
CA ARG A 89 10.33 -4.28 8.32
C ARG A 89 9.83 -5.33 7.34
N PHE A 90 8.53 -5.36 7.06
CA PHE A 90 7.94 -6.23 6.05
C PHE A 90 8.59 -6.01 4.68
N ALA A 91 8.62 -4.78 4.18
CA ALA A 91 9.28 -4.45 2.90
C ALA A 91 10.79 -4.71 2.91
N HIS A 92 11.43 -4.77 4.09
CA HIS A 92 12.82 -5.16 4.23
C HIS A 92 13.06 -6.65 4.00
N TYR A 93 12.17 -7.49 4.53
CA TYR A 93 12.32 -8.95 4.49
C TYR A 93 11.60 -9.62 3.30
N VAL A 94 10.60 -8.97 2.72
CA VAL A 94 9.84 -9.50 1.59
C VAL A 94 10.27 -8.83 0.30
N ASP A 95 10.64 -9.64 -0.70
CA ASP A 95 11.06 -9.13 -1.99
C ASP A 95 9.95 -8.35 -2.70
N MET A 96 10.36 -7.27 -3.38
CA MET A 96 9.42 -6.37 -4.06
C MET A 96 8.58 -7.08 -5.12
N SER A 97 9.13 -8.06 -5.82
CA SER A 97 8.38 -8.85 -6.78
C SER A 97 7.25 -9.63 -6.11
N ILE A 98 7.46 -10.11 -4.89
CA ILE A 98 6.45 -10.84 -4.13
C ILE A 98 5.33 -9.89 -3.72
N ILE A 99 5.68 -8.71 -3.19
CA ILE A 99 4.71 -7.65 -2.86
C ILE A 99 3.90 -7.27 -4.10
N ALA A 100 4.57 -6.94 -5.20
CA ALA A 100 3.92 -6.51 -6.45
C ALA A 100 3.00 -7.58 -7.04
N ASN A 101 3.33 -8.87 -6.86
CA ASN A 101 2.55 -9.98 -7.41
C ASN A 101 1.35 -10.39 -6.56
N ASN A 102 1.26 -10.00 -5.29
CA ASN A 102 0.10 -10.40 -4.48
C ASN A 102 -0.61 -9.25 -3.76
N ILE A 103 -0.19 -7.99 -3.93
CA ILE A 103 -0.85 -6.88 -3.23
C ILE A 103 -2.31 -6.73 -3.66
N GLU A 104 -2.62 -7.04 -4.91
CA GLU A 104 -3.99 -7.11 -5.41
C GLU A 104 -4.89 -8.17 -4.74
N ARG A 105 -4.28 -9.16 -4.07
CA ARG A 105 -4.99 -10.22 -3.35
C ARG A 105 -5.34 -9.82 -1.92
N CYS A 106 -4.87 -8.65 -1.47
CA CYS A 106 -5.27 -8.07 -0.20
C CYS A 106 -6.69 -7.51 -0.28
N SER A 107 -7.34 -7.45 0.88
CA SER A 107 -8.65 -6.81 1.02
C SER A 107 -8.44 -5.32 1.19
N PHE A 108 -8.54 -4.55 0.10
CA PHE A 108 -8.56 -3.09 0.15
C PHE A 108 -9.97 -2.56 -0.07
N VAL A 109 -10.19 -1.34 0.39
CA VAL A 109 -11.40 -0.56 0.09
C VAL A 109 -11.01 0.89 -0.15
N ARG A 110 -11.91 1.65 -0.77
CA ARG A 110 -11.66 3.05 -1.14
C ARG A 110 -11.34 3.97 0.05
N ASP A 111 -11.95 3.76 1.23
CA ASP A 111 -11.62 4.56 2.41
C ASP A 111 -10.26 4.15 2.97
N ILE A 112 -9.20 4.85 2.57
CA ILE A 112 -7.82 4.71 3.03
C ILE A 112 -7.66 4.63 4.57
N ASN A 113 -8.63 5.11 5.36
CA ASN A 113 -8.58 5.07 6.82
C ASN A 113 -9.31 3.88 7.45
N ASP A 114 -9.94 3.00 6.66
CA ASP A 114 -10.59 1.80 7.15
C ASP A 114 -9.58 0.84 7.81
N LEU A 115 -9.85 0.47 9.07
CA LEU A 115 -9.00 -0.42 9.87
C LEU A 115 -9.50 -1.88 9.91
N THR A 116 -10.66 -2.14 9.32
CA THR A 116 -11.24 -3.48 9.18
C THR A 116 -10.65 -4.24 7.99
N THR A 117 -9.94 -3.53 7.11
CA THR A 117 -9.34 -4.02 5.87
C THR A 117 -7.81 -3.95 5.94
N ASP A 118 -7.14 -4.33 4.86
CA ASP A 118 -5.68 -4.32 4.75
C ASP A 118 -5.13 -2.92 4.39
N ASN A 119 -6.01 -1.90 4.32
CA ASN A 119 -5.69 -0.50 4.01
C ASN A 119 -4.59 0.08 4.92
N TRP A 120 -4.54 -0.31 6.19
CA TRP A 120 -3.49 0.14 7.11
C TRP A 120 -2.08 -0.19 6.60
N LEU A 121 -1.91 -1.37 5.99
CA LEU A 121 -0.61 -1.81 5.46
C LEU A 121 -0.30 -1.03 4.19
N GLY A 122 -1.24 -0.95 3.25
CA GLY A 122 -1.06 -0.21 2.01
C GLY A 122 -0.72 1.27 2.27
N LYS A 123 -1.46 1.91 3.18
CA LYS A 123 -1.19 3.28 3.61
C LYS A 123 0.21 3.41 4.22
N ALA A 124 0.58 2.50 5.12
CA ALA A 124 1.90 2.51 5.74
C ALA A 124 3.05 2.23 4.75
N LEU A 125 2.78 1.51 3.66
CA LEU A 125 3.75 1.22 2.61
C LEU A 125 3.93 2.40 1.65
N PHE A 126 2.86 3.11 1.29
CA PHE A 126 2.84 4.04 0.16
C PHE A 126 2.62 5.52 0.51
N VAL A 127 2.12 5.85 1.71
CA VAL A 127 1.67 7.22 2.02
C VAL A 127 2.55 7.91 3.05
N GLY A 128 2.91 9.17 2.75
CA GLY A 128 3.67 10.07 3.60
C GLY A 128 5.18 9.86 3.55
N GLU A 129 5.92 10.75 4.22
CA GLU A 129 7.40 10.75 4.22
C GLU A 129 8.03 9.48 4.80
N LYS A 130 7.27 8.74 5.62
CA LYS A 130 7.71 7.49 6.26
C LYS A 130 7.38 6.23 5.44
N ALA A 131 6.73 6.40 4.28
CA ALA A 131 6.45 5.32 3.36
C ALA A 131 7.75 4.58 3.01
N SER A 132 7.66 3.25 2.97
CA SER A 132 8.82 2.41 2.63
C SER A 132 8.97 2.21 1.13
N LEU A 133 7.88 2.39 0.40
CA LEU A 133 7.76 2.15 -1.03
C LEU A 133 7.27 3.40 -1.75
N ALA A 134 7.86 3.68 -2.90
CA ALA A 134 7.36 4.65 -3.86
C ALA A 134 6.29 3.98 -4.71
N LEU A 135 5.18 4.67 -4.91
CA LEU A 135 4.08 4.26 -5.79
C LEU A 135 4.03 5.20 -7.00
N GLN A 136 3.91 4.65 -8.19
CA GLN A 136 3.76 5.40 -9.44
C GLN A 136 2.68 4.77 -10.32
N LYS A 137 1.87 5.59 -10.99
CA LYS A 137 0.93 5.16 -12.04
C LYS A 137 1.44 5.65 -13.40
N GLN A 138 1.53 4.74 -14.38
CA GLN A 138 1.87 5.07 -15.78
C GLN A 138 0.97 4.28 -16.72
N ARG A 139 0.25 4.95 -17.62
CA ARG A 139 -0.64 4.30 -18.61
C ARG A 139 -1.58 3.26 -17.97
N ASN A 140 -2.19 3.61 -16.82
CA ASN A 140 -3.05 2.74 -16.02
C ASN A 140 -2.38 1.50 -15.41
N VAL A 141 -1.04 1.48 -15.33
CA VAL A 141 -0.29 0.43 -14.65
C VAL A 141 0.38 1.02 -13.41
N PHE A 142 0.13 0.41 -12.25
CA PHE A 142 0.83 0.76 -11.03
C PHE A 142 2.19 0.08 -10.96
N LYS A 143 3.17 0.83 -10.46
CA LYS A 143 4.53 0.39 -10.25
C LYS A 143 4.99 0.76 -8.85
N ILE A 144 5.70 -0.15 -8.21
CA ILE A 144 6.25 0.05 -6.87
C ILE A 144 7.77 -0.13 -6.83
N ALA A 145 8.46 0.66 -6.01
CA ALA A 145 9.91 0.57 -5.80
C ALA A 145 10.28 0.89 -4.35
N ARG A 146 11.38 0.36 -3.85
CA ARG A 146 11.88 0.70 -2.49
C ARG A 146 12.52 2.09 -2.48
N ILE A 147 12.25 2.86 -1.43
CA ILE A 147 12.80 4.20 -1.24
C ILE A 147 14.12 4.16 -0.46
N ASP A 148 14.32 3.14 0.38
CA ASP A 148 15.41 3.05 1.37
C ASP A 148 16.79 2.66 0.80
N ARG A 149 16.91 2.38 -0.50
CA ARG A 149 18.20 2.06 -1.13
C ARG A 149 18.80 3.32 -1.78
N LYS A 150 20.09 3.59 -1.50
CA LYS A 150 20.88 4.71 -2.08
C LYS A 150 20.84 4.78 -3.62
N LYS A 151 20.44 3.70 -4.29
CA LYS A 151 20.08 3.67 -5.71
C LYS A 151 18.57 3.46 -5.81
N LYS A 152 17.87 4.28 -6.60
CA LYS A 152 16.47 4.07 -6.96
C LYS A 152 16.29 2.59 -7.33
N GLY A 153 15.48 1.87 -6.55
CA GLY A 153 15.20 0.47 -6.83
C GLY A 153 14.55 0.30 -8.20
N ARG A 154 14.72 -0.86 -8.83
CA ARG A 154 13.93 -1.22 -10.01
C ARG A 154 12.45 -1.14 -9.66
N PHE A 155 11.66 -0.53 -10.54
CA PHE A 155 10.21 -0.54 -10.43
C PHE A 155 9.65 -1.92 -10.82
N PHE A 156 8.69 -2.39 -10.04
CA PHE A 156 7.94 -3.62 -10.28
C PHE A 156 6.50 -3.26 -10.58
N GLU A 157 5.96 -3.80 -11.67
CA GLU A 157 4.56 -3.66 -12.02
C GLU A 157 3.71 -4.46 -11.02
N VAL A 158 2.70 -3.80 -10.47
CA VAL A 158 1.68 -4.46 -9.66
C VAL A 158 0.83 -5.30 -10.61
N ARG A 159 0.79 -6.61 -10.38
CA ARG A 159 -0.03 -7.51 -11.20
C ARG A 159 -1.50 -7.32 -10.83
N SER A 160 -2.35 -7.37 -11.86
CA SER A 160 -3.79 -7.53 -11.71
C SER A 160 -4.18 -8.84 -12.39
N VAL A 161 -4.78 -9.76 -11.64
CA VAL A 161 -5.14 -11.12 -12.06
C VAL A 161 -6.67 -11.26 -12.16
N SER A 162 -7.46 -10.31 -11.64
CA SER A 162 -8.93 -10.33 -11.77
C SER A 162 -9.55 -8.94 -11.93
N LEU A 163 -10.68 -8.85 -12.64
CA LEU A 163 -11.43 -7.60 -12.85
C LEU A 163 -12.15 -7.10 -11.58
N ASP A 164 -12.55 -8.00 -10.68
CA ASP A 164 -13.33 -7.63 -9.48
C ASP A 164 -12.41 -7.08 -8.37
N SER A 165 -11.22 -7.65 -8.18
CA SER A 165 -10.20 -7.09 -7.27
C SER A 165 -9.50 -5.85 -7.83
N TYR A 166 -9.67 -5.58 -9.13
CA TYR A 166 -9.03 -4.44 -9.79
C TYR A 166 -9.59 -3.10 -9.33
N TYR A 167 -10.91 -2.96 -9.17
CA TYR A 167 -11.51 -1.66 -8.85
C TYR A 167 -11.18 -1.20 -7.43
N ASP A 168 -11.27 -2.09 -6.43
CA ASP A 168 -10.97 -1.72 -5.04
C ASP A 168 -9.48 -1.40 -4.84
N LEU A 169 -8.60 -2.14 -5.50
CA LEU A 169 -7.16 -1.85 -5.48
C LEU A 169 -6.82 -0.57 -6.24
N ASP A 170 -7.36 -0.36 -7.45
CA ASP A 170 -7.09 0.84 -8.27
C ASP A 170 -7.56 2.09 -7.53
N ASP A 171 -8.78 2.10 -6.99
CA ASP A 171 -9.33 3.18 -6.17
C ASP A 171 -8.48 3.45 -4.93
N PHE A 172 -8.02 2.40 -4.25
CA PHE A 172 -7.16 2.52 -3.08
C PHE A 172 -5.78 3.08 -3.42
N LEU A 173 -5.13 2.59 -4.48
CA LEU A 173 -3.80 3.04 -4.89
C LEU A 173 -3.84 4.47 -5.45
N ASP A 174 -4.91 4.86 -6.16
CA ASP A 174 -5.14 6.24 -6.55
C ASP A 174 -5.32 7.13 -5.33
N SER A 175 -6.10 6.69 -4.33
CA SER A 175 -6.23 7.41 -3.05
C SER A 175 -4.90 7.57 -2.32
N CYS A 176 -3.98 6.61 -2.43
CA CYS A 176 -2.62 6.72 -1.89
C CYS A 176 -1.78 7.76 -2.64
N ILE A 177 -1.92 7.86 -3.96
CA ILE A 177 -1.26 8.87 -4.79
C ILE A 177 -1.79 10.26 -4.42
N GLU A 178 -3.11 10.42 -4.33
CA GLU A 178 -3.77 11.67 -3.92
C GLU A 178 -3.29 12.14 -2.54
N ALA A 179 -3.22 11.22 -1.57
CA ALA A 179 -2.77 11.53 -0.21
C ALA A 179 -1.32 12.02 -0.13
N ASN A 180 -0.49 11.73 -1.13
CA ASN A 180 0.89 12.20 -1.23
C ASN A 180 1.04 13.55 -1.96
N MET A 181 -0.04 14.12 -2.51
CA MET A 181 0.00 15.36 -3.29
C MET A 181 -0.95 16.46 -2.76
N PRO A 182 -0.92 16.78 -1.44
CA PRO A 182 -1.89 17.71 -0.84
C PRO A 182 -1.87 19.10 -1.48
N ASP A 183 -0.69 19.64 -1.77
CA ASP A 183 -0.55 21.00 -2.34
C ASP A 183 -0.95 21.08 -3.82
N THR A 184 -0.88 19.96 -4.55
CA THR A 184 -1.25 19.91 -5.96
C THR A 184 -2.77 19.82 -6.12
N ILE A 185 -3.44 19.05 -5.26
CA ILE A 185 -4.90 18.95 -5.25
C ILE A 185 -5.52 20.28 -4.84
N ASN A 186 -5.02 20.92 -3.77
CA ASN A 186 -5.54 22.21 -3.33
C ASN A 186 -5.39 23.29 -4.40
N LYS A 187 -4.25 23.34 -5.11
CA LYS A 187 -4.07 24.24 -6.26
C LYS A 187 -5.01 23.95 -7.43
N ILE A 188 -5.23 22.68 -7.76
CA ILE A 188 -6.17 22.29 -8.82
C ILE A 188 -7.61 22.68 -8.43
N LEU A 189 -8.00 22.48 -7.17
CA LEU A 189 -9.31 22.87 -6.65
C LEU A 189 -9.47 24.40 -6.66
N GLU A 190 -8.46 25.15 -6.26
CA GLU A 190 -8.44 26.63 -6.34
C GLU A 190 -8.52 27.12 -7.80
N GLU A 191 -7.83 26.48 -8.74
CA GLU A 191 -7.91 26.82 -10.17
C GLU A 191 -9.29 26.48 -10.78
N LEU A 192 -9.91 25.37 -10.35
CA LEU A 192 -11.26 24.97 -10.77
C LEU A 192 -12.34 25.91 -10.21
N ASP A 193 -12.17 26.43 -9.00
CA ASP A 193 -13.07 27.42 -8.40
C ASP A 193 -13.06 28.78 -9.12
N ASN A 194 -11.98 29.08 -9.86
CA ASN A 194 -11.81 30.32 -10.60
C ASN A 194 -12.27 30.25 -12.07
N LEU A 195 -12.84 29.13 -12.53
CA LEU A 195 -13.32 29.00 -13.91
C LEU A 195 -14.72 29.63 -14.10
N PRO A 196 -14.92 30.45 -15.14
CA PRO A 196 -16.12 31.29 -15.29
C PRO A 196 -17.42 30.53 -15.64
N ASN A 197 -17.37 29.22 -15.90
CA ASN A 197 -18.54 28.40 -16.25
C ASN A 197 -18.58 27.11 -15.41
N LYS A 198 -18.98 27.22 -14.14
CA LYS A 198 -19.32 26.07 -13.29
C LYS A 198 -20.69 25.51 -13.70
N ILE A 199 -20.74 24.28 -14.21
CA ILE A 199 -21.97 23.47 -14.19
C ILE A 199 -21.82 22.46 -13.05
N ILE A 200 -22.62 22.65 -12.00
CA ILE A 200 -22.69 21.77 -10.84
C ILE A 200 -23.60 20.58 -11.18
N GLY A 201 -23.00 19.41 -11.43
CA GLY A 201 -23.74 18.15 -11.51
C GLY A 201 -23.87 17.51 -10.13
N LYS A 202 -25.10 17.44 -9.59
CA LYS A 202 -25.38 16.64 -8.38
C LYS A 202 -25.57 15.18 -8.78
N SER A 203 -24.77 14.28 -8.20
CA SER A 203 -24.99 12.83 -8.28
C SER A 203 -25.71 12.33 -7.03
N ASN A 204 -26.75 11.51 -7.20
CA ASN A 204 -27.48 10.85 -6.12
C ASN A 204 -26.75 9.58 -5.62
N THR A 205 -25.49 9.71 -5.22
CA THR A 205 -24.80 8.70 -4.41
C THR A 205 -24.32 9.34 -3.12
N SER A 206 -24.41 8.62 -2.02
CA SER A 206 -24.33 9.09 -0.62
C SER A 206 -22.97 9.65 -0.17
N ALA A 207 -22.09 9.99 -1.11
CA ALA A 207 -20.98 10.91 -0.90
C ALA A 207 -21.20 12.12 -1.82
N ASN A 208 -21.55 13.27 -1.24
CA ASN A 208 -21.58 14.55 -1.95
C ASN A 208 -20.19 14.87 -2.54
N LYS A 209 -19.91 14.38 -3.75
CA LYS A 209 -18.86 14.89 -4.62
C LYS A 209 -19.55 15.40 -5.88
N GLU A 210 -19.52 16.72 -6.06
CA GLU A 210 -19.94 17.36 -7.31
C GLU A 210 -18.87 17.08 -8.36
N TYR A 211 -19.26 16.51 -9.50
CA TYR A 211 -18.36 16.36 -10.65
C TYR A 211 -18.71 17.43 -11.69
N TYR A 212 -17.70 18.17 -12.14
CA TYR A 212 -17.83 19.21 -13.14
C TYR A 212 -17.66 18.60 -14.55
N ILE A 213 -18.70 18.69 -15.38
CA ILE A 213 -18.63 18.28 -16.80
C ILE A 213 -18.78 19.53 -17.66
N ASN A 214 -17.76 19.82 -18.48
CA ASN A 214 -17.78 20.94 -19.41
C ASN A 214 -18.39 20.49 -20.76
N GLN A 215 -19.64 20.86 -21.03
CA GLN A 215 -20.26 20.70 -22.36
C GLN A 215 -20.05 21.98 -23.18
N LYS A 216 -19.01 21.99 -24.03
CA LYS A 216 -18.97 22.56 -25.40
C LYS A 216 -17.53 22.81 -25.84
N THR A 217 -16.86 21.74 -26.21
CA THR A 217 -15.81 21.83 -27.24
C THR A 217 -15.73 20.48 -27.93
N LYS A 218 -15.80 20.50 -29.26
CA LYS A 218 -15.62 19.35 -30.15
C LYS A 218 -14.44 18.52 -29.63
N VAL A 219 -14.71 17.28 -29.22
CA VAL A 219 -13.69 16.33 -28.73
C VAL A 219 -12.77 16.02 -29.91
N SER A 220 -11.70 16.80 -30.06
CA SER A 220 -10.53 16.41 -30.83
C SER A 220 -9.63 15.57 -29.93
N ASP A 221 -9.04 14.51 -30.47
CA ASP A 221 -8.26 13.42 -29.86
C ASP A 221 -7.02 13.81 -28.99
N ASN A 222 -7.02 14.96 -28.32
CA ASN A 222 -5.89 15.51 -27.57
C ASN A 222 -6.15 15.81 -26.09
N MET A 223 -7.29 15.41 -25.51
CA MET A 223 -7.48 15.52 -24.06
C MET A 223 -6.82 14.34 -23.32
N ARG A 224 -5.48 14.33 -23.34
CA ARG A 224 -4.68 13.64 -22.31
C ARG A 224 -4.92 14.36 -21.00
N LEU A 225 -5.68 13.76 -20.10
CA LEU A 225 -5.64 14.15 -18.69
C LEU A 225 -4.17 14.08 -18.24
N ILE A 226 -3.62 15.22 -17.84
CA ILE A 226 -2.23 15.39 -17.48
C ILE A 226 -2.00 14.71 -16.12
N LEU A 227 -1.32 13.56 -16.16
CA LEU A 227 -0.46 13.08 -15.08
C LEU A 227 0.94 12.90 -15.69
N VAL A 228 1.72 13.98 -15.69
CA VAL A 228 3.15 13.96 -16.01
C VAL A 228 3.90 14.44 -14.78
N TYR A 229 4.86 13.63 -14.32
CA TYR A 229 6.26 13.94 -13.91
C TYR A 229 6.78 12.71 -13.12
N PHE A 230 7.95 12.11 -13.38
CA PHE A 230 9.20 12.63 -13.92
C PHE A 230 9.79 11.78 -15.05
N ASP A 231 10.36 12.45 -16.05
CA ASP A 231 11.45 11.93 -16.90
C ASP A 231 12.73 12.70 -16.56
N LYS A 232 13.78 11.96 -16.19
CA LYS A 232 15.19 12.39 -16.26
C LYS A 232 15.99 11.10 -16.42
N ASP A 233 16.01 10.56 -17.64
CA ASP A 233 17.16 9.88 -18.22
C ASP A 233 16.98 9.78 -19.75
N THR A 234 17.31 10.86 -20.46
CA THR A 234 17.62 10.77 -21.90
C THR A 234 19.12 11.03 -22.06
N PRO A 235 19.94 10.05 -22.49
CA PRO A 235 21.30 10.34 -22.92
C PRO A 235 21.22 11.14 -24.22
N SER A 236 21.96 12.25 -24.28
CA SER A 236 22.02 13.10 -25.46
C SER A 236 22.68 12.34 -26.62
N THR A 237 21.94 12.06 -27.69
CA THR A 237 22.54 11.80 -29.00
C THR A 237 22.38 13.05 -29.84
N LYS A 238 23.50 13.78 -29.98
CA LYS A 238 23.65 14.87 -30.95
C LYS A 238 23.33 14.37 -32.35
N ALA A 239 22.64 15.23 -33.08
CA ALA A 239 22.35 15.12 -34.50
C ALA A 239 23.61 14.90 -35.34
N ARG A 240 23.49 14.01 -36.33
CA ARG A 240 24.22 14.06 -37.61
C ARG A 240 23.28 13.57 -38.70
N HIS A 241 23.03 14.44 -39.67
CA HIS A 241 22.90 14.18 -41.12
C HIS A 241 22.94 15.55 -41.81
N PRO A 242 23.48 15.68 -43.04
CA PRO A 242 23.56 14.68 -44.12
C PRO A 242 24.79 13.78 -44.02
#